data_AF-A0A2S4LJL7-F1
#
_entry.id   AF-A0A2S4LJL7-F1
#
_cell.length_a   1.000
_cell.length_b   1.000
_cell.length_c   1.000
_cell.angle_alpha   90.00
_cell.angle_beta   90.00
_cell.angle_gamma   90.00
#
_symmetry.space_group_name_H-M   'P 1'
#
loop_
_entity.id
_entity.type
_entity.pdbx_description
1 polymer ?
#
loop_
_entity_poly.entity_id
_entity_poly.type
_entity_poly.pdbx_seq_one_letter_code
_entity_poly.pdbx_strand_id
1 'polypeptide(L)'
;MAWIISGLTDKPAHPDFGMSPLDTRMRRLVEREIPDREHREQLKAWCRAQMDEGAFRESCRLRGWNRTSALRHVDLALAHLFLVMIHQRGDVT
;
A
#
# COMPACT_ATOMS: atom_id res chain seq x y z
N MET A 1 29.50 38.06 -16.66
CA MET A 1 29.71 36.88 -17.53
C MET A 1 30.15 35.73 -16.66
N ALA A 2 29.27 34.78 -16.35
CA ALA A 2 29.61 33.54 -15.64
C ALA A 2 28.81 32.41 -16.26
N TRP A 3 29.50 31.39 -16.77
CA TRP A 3 28.95 30.23 -17.48
C TRP A 3 29.60 28.95 -16.92
N ILE A 4 28.74 27.97 -16.57
CA ILE A 4 28.92 26.48 -16.52
C ILE A 4 29.89 25.92 -15.44
N ILE A 5 29.70 24.80 -14.71
CA ILE A 5 29.03 23.49 -14.93
C ILE A 5 28.53 22.86 -13.60
N SER A 6 27.43 22.12 -13.75
CA SER A 6 26.91 20.98 -12.97
C SER A 6 27.66 20.45 -11.75
N GLY A 7 26.88 20.28 -10.68
CA GLY A 7 26.75 19.02 -9.95
C GLY A 7 27.83 18.69 -8.93
N LEU A 8 27.48 18.72 -7.65
CA LEU A 8 27.93 17.76 -6.62
C LEU A 8 27.15 17.98 -5.32
N THR A 9 26.25 17.04 -5.04
CA THR A 9 25.92 16.46 -3.71
C THR A 9 25.60 17.41 -2.54
N ASP A 10 24.35 17.34 -2.06
CA ASP A 10 24.08 16.82 -0.71
C ASP A 10 22.60 16.46 -0.53
N LYS A 11 22.17 15.34 -1.13
CA LYS A 11 21.10 14.54 -0.54
C LYS A 11 21.49 13.09 -0.74
N PRO A 12 21.66 12.30 0.34
CA PRO A 12 21.98 10.90 0.19
C PRO A 12 20.87 10.25 -0.63
N ALA A 13 21.28 9.52 -1.67
CA ALA A 13 20.40 8.59 -2.35
C ALA A 13 19.72 7.73 -1.28
N HIS A 14 18.40 7.84 -1.16
CA HIS A 14 17.62 6.89 -0.37
C HIS A 14 18.05 5.50 -0.84
N PRO A 15 18.45 4.60 0.07
CA PRO A 15 18.82 3.26 -0.35
C PRO A 15 17.63 2.68 -1.08
N ASP A 16 17.87 2.18 -2.28
CA ASP A 16 16.98 1.29 -3.01
C ASP A 16 16.85 0.02 -2.15
N PHE A 17 16.02 0.11 -1.11
CA PHE A 17 15.64 -1.04 -0.31
C PHE A 17 14.79 -1.89 -1.24
N GLY A 18 15.45 -2.83 -1.92
CA GLY A 18 14.81 -3.94 -2.57
C GLY A 18 13.70 -4.44 -1.66
N MET A 19 12.48 -4.48 -2.21
CA MET A 19 11.24 -4.74 -1.50
C MET A 19 11.43 -5.87 -0.48
N SER A 20 11.12 -5.62 0.79
CA SER A 20 11.40 -6.59 1.86
C SER A 20 10.78 -7.95 1.50
N PRO A 21 11.41 -9.08 1.84
CA PRO A 21 10.80 -10.40 1.69
C PRO A 21 9.40 -10.47 2.33
N LEU A 22 9.19 -9.71 3.41
CA LEU A 22 7.91 -9.56 4.10
C LEU A 22 6.88 -8.80 3.25
N ASP A 23 7.29 -7.72 2.57
CA ASP A 23 6.44 -6.98 1.63
C ASP A 23 6.03 -7.84 0.43
N THR A 24 6.94 -8.68 -0.04
CA THR A 24 6.68 -9.60 -1.16
C THR A 24 5.70 -10.72 -0.76
N ARG A 25 5.80 -11.24 0.47
CA ARG A 25 4.83 -12.20 1.00
C ARG A 25 3.47 -11.56 1.20
N MET A 26 3.42 -10.36 1.78
CA MET A 26 2.17 -9.62 2.01
C MET A 26 1.49 -9.27 0.69
N ARG A 27 2.24 -8.84 -0.33
CA ARG A 27 1.71 -8.60 -1.68
C ARG A 27 1.05 -9.84 -2.27
N ARG A 28 1.75 -10.98 -2.24
CA ARG A 28 1.20 -12.25 -2.76
C ARG A 28 -0.05 -12.68 -2.01
N LEU A 29 -0.09 -12.46 -0.69
CA LEU A 29 -1.27 -12.72 0.13
C LEU A 29 -2.44 -11.84 -0.31
N VAL A 30 -2.22 -10.53 -0.43
CA VAL A 30 -3.23 -9.56 -0.90
C VAL A 30 -3.76 -9.93 -2.29
N GLU A 31 -2.89 -10.29 -3.22
CA GLU A 31 -3.27 -10.68 -4.58
C GLU A 31 -4.08 -11.97 -4.63
N ARG A 32 -3.82 -12.90 -3.71
CA ARG A 32 -4.53 -14.19 -3.61
C ARG A 32 -5.88 -14.06 -2.91
N GLU A 33 -5.93 -13.31 -1.81
CA GLU A 33 -7.10 -13.21 -0.93
C GLU A 33 -8.08 -12.10 -1.34
N ILE A 34 -7.64 -11.15 -2.16
CA ILE A 34 -8.48 -10.04 -2.65
C ILE A 34 -8.54 -10.11 -4.18
N PRO A 35 -9.52 -10.85 -4.74
CA PRO A 35 -9.60 -11.04 -6.19
C PRO A 35 -9.94 -9.73 -6.91
N ASP A 36 -10.79 -8.91 -6.29
CA ASP A 36 -11.23 -7.64 -6.86
C ASP A 36 -10.07 -6.65 -7.01
N ARG A 37 -9.88 -6.15 -8.24
CA ARG A 37 -8.78 -5.25 -8.57
C ARG A 37 -8.97 -3.85 -7.95
N GLU A 38 -10.20 -3.35 -7.91
CA GLU A 38 -10.49 -2.06 -7.32
C GLU A 38 -10.24 -2.10 -5.81
N HIS A 39 -10.68 -3.14 -5.12
CA HIS A 39 -10.47 -3.31 -3.68
C HIS A 39 -8.97 -3.39 -3.33
N ARG A 40 -8.16 -4.07 -4.16
CA ARG A 40 -6.71 -4.10 -4.01
C ARG A 40 -6.08 -2.72 -4.16
N GLU A 41 -6.52 -1.96 -5.15
CA GLU A 41 -6.01 -0.61 -5.38
C GLU A 41 -6.45 0.36 -4.26
N GLN A 42 -7.66 0.21 -3.72
CA GLN A 42 -8.14 0.95 -2.56
C GLN A 42 -7.31 0.61 -1.31
N LEU A 43 -7.06 -0.67 -1.03
CA LEU A 43 -6.19 -1.10 0.07
C LEU A 43 -4.76 -0.57 -0.09
N LYS A 44 -4.20 -0.62 -1.30
CA LYS A 44 -2.87 -0.08 -1.59
C LYS A 44 -2.80 1.43 -1.39
N ALA A 45 -3.85 2.16 -1.79
CA ALA A 45 -3.96 3.59 -1.55
C ALA A 45 -4.08 3.90 -0.06
N TRP A 46 -4.85 3.11 0.70
CA TRP A 46 -4.94 3.22 2.15
C TRP A 46 -3.60 3.00 2.86
N CYS A 47 -2.87 1.95 2.48
CA CYS A 47 -1.53 1.70 3.03
C CYS A 47 -0.54 2.81 2.67
N ARG A 48 -0.59 3.35 1.44
CA ARG A 48 0.25 4.49 1.02
C ARG A 48 -0.09 5.78 1.76
N ALA A 49 -1.36 5.97 2.10
CA ALA A 49 -1.81 7.04 2.97
C ALA A 49 -1.37 6.84 4.43
N GLN A 50 -0.66 5.75 4.76
CA GLN A 50 -0.24 5.41 6.13
C GLN A 50 -1.43 5.37 7.11
N MET A 51 -2.60 4.92 6.62
CA MET A 51 -3.85 4.91 7.38
C MET A 51 -4.35 6.31 7.79
N ASP A 52 -3.85 7.37 7.15
CA ASP A 52 -4.39 8.72 7.28
C ASP A 52 -5.64 8.89 6.41
N GLU A 53 -6.77 9.15 7.07
CA GLU A 53 -8.06 9.27 6.39
C GLU A 53 -8.15 10.50 5.47
N GLY A 54 -7.40 11.56 5.78
CA GLY A 54 -7.31 12.77 4.96
C GLY A 54 -6.57 12.53 3.64
N ALA A 55 -5.40 11.89 3.69
CA ALA A 55 -4.63 11.51 2.52
C ALA A 55 -5.35 10.45 1.67
N PHE A 56 -6.07 9.53 2.31
CA PHE A 56 -6.90 8.57 1.60
C PHE A 56 -8.10 9.21 0.91
N ARG A 57 -8.74 10.20 1.54
CA ARG A 57 -9.83 10.99 0.93
C ARG A 57 -9.37 11.60 -0.39
N GLU A 58 -8.16 12.17 -0.41
CA GLU A 58 -7.61 12.77 -1.63
C GLU A 58 -7.34 11.70 -2.70
N SER A 59 -6.84 10.53 -2.29
CA SER A 59 -6.66 9.39 -3.20
C SER A 59 -7.98 8.91 -3.81
N CYS A 60 -9.07 8.89 -3.02
CA CYS A 60 -10.42 8.56 -3.51
C CYS A 60 -10.91 9.60 -4.52
N ARG A 61 -10.69 10.90 -4.23
CA ARG A 61 -11.08 12.00 -5.12
C ARG A 61 -10.38 11.90 -6.48
N LEU A 62 -9.07 11.68 -6.48
CA LEU A 62 -8.28 11.57 -7.72
C LEU A 62 -8.67 10.37 -8.60
N ARG A 63 -9.19 9.31 -7.98
CA ARG A 63 -9.57 8.06 -8.68
C ARG A 63 -11.07 7.93 -8.94
N GLY A 64 -11.87 8.91 -8.52
CA GLY A 64 -13.33 8.89 -8.67
C GLY A 64 -14.04 7.86 -7.79
N TRP A 65 -13.39 7.36 -6.73
CA TRP A 65 -14.00 6.40 -5.82
C TRP A 65 -14.94 7.07 -4.83
N ASN A 66 -16.05 6.41 -4.51
CA ASN A 66 -16.87 6.80 -3.38
C ASN A 66 -16.11 6.48 -2.07
N ARG A 67 -15.79 7.52 -1.28
CA ARG A 67 -15.02 7.38 -0.04
C ARG A 67 -15.62 6.34 0.92
N THR A 68 -16.93 6.38 1.15
CA THR A 68 -17.60 5.51 2.13
C THR A 68 -17.52 4.05 1.70
N SER A 69 -17.76 3.77 0.41
CA SER A 69 -17.62 2.41 -0.13
C SER A 69 -16.17 1.95 -0.12
N ALA A 70 -15.23 2.82 -0.52
CA ALA A 70 -13.80 2.50 -0.55
C ALA A 70 -13.26 2.18 0.85
N LEU A 71 -13.64 2.95 1.89
CA LEU A 71 -13.29 2.65 3.27
C LEU A 71 -13.83 1.29 3.72
N ARG A 72 -15.10 0.98 3.41
CA ARG A 72 -15.66 -0.34 3.72
C ARG A 72 -14.92 -1.47 3.02
N HIS A 73 -14.53 -1.29 1.77
CA HIS A 73 -13.75 -2.30 1.04
C HIS A 73 -12.36 -2.50 1.67
N VAL A 74 -11.72 -1.43 2.12
CA VAL A 74 -10.47 -1.47 2.88
C VAL A 74 -10.66 -2.22 4.20
N ASP A 75 -11.69 -1.90 4.97
CA ASP A 75 -11.98 -2.56 6.26
C ASP A 75 -12.22 -4.06 6.08
N LEU A 76 -13.04 -4.44 5.09
CA LEU A 76 -13.31 -5.83 4.76
C LEU A 76 -12.05 -6.56 4.31
N ALA A 77 -11.21 -5.92 3.50
CA ALA A 77 -9.94 -6.46 3.05
C ALA A 77 -8.97 -6.71 4.22
N LEU A 78 -8.84 -5.74 5.13
CA LEU A 78 -7.99 -5.87 6.32
C LEU A 78 -8.50 -6.96 7.26
N ALA A 79 -9.81 -7.02 7.50
CA ALA A 79 -10.42 -8.07 8.31
C ALA A 79 -10.19 -9.47 7.70
N HIS A 80 -10.38 -9.61 6.39
CA HIS A 80 -10.16 -10.87 5.69
C HIS A 80 -8.70 -11.31 5.79
N LEU A 81 -7.75 -10.41 5.50
CA LEU A 81 -6.31 -10.71 5.60
C LEU A 81 -5.92 -11.09 7.03
N PHE A 82 -6.47 -10.41 8.03
CA PHE A 82 -6.23 -10.73 9.44
C PHE A 82 -6.71 -12.15 9.79
N LEU A 83 -7.91 -12.53 9.36
CA LEU A 83 -8.46 -13.88 9.56
C LEU A 83 -7.60 -14.95 8.89
N VAL A 84 -7.18 -14.71 7.63
CA VAL A 84 -6.29 -15.63 6.90
C VAL A 84 -4.95 -15.78 7.61
N MET A 85 -4.35 -14.69 8.08
CA MET A 85 -3.08 -14.73 8.81
C MET A 85 -3.17 -15.50 10.13
N ILE A 86 -4.28 -15.37 10.86
CA ILE A 86 -4.53 -16.15 12.09
C ILE A 86 -4.66 -17.64 11.74
N HIS A 87 -5.46 -17.97 10.73
CA HIS A 87 -5.67 -19.36 10.33
C HIS A 87 -4.36 -20.04 9.90
N GLN A 88 -3.55 -19.37 9.09
CA GLN A 88 -2.22 -19.86 8.67
C GLN A 88 -1.23 -20.01 9.82
N ARG A 89 -1.41 -19.29 10.94
CA ARG A 89 -0.58 -19.43 12.13
C ARG A 89 -1.02 -20.61 13.02
N GLY A 90 -2.29 -21.00 12.93
CA GLY A 90 -2.84 -22.18 13.60
C GLY A 90 -2.50 -23.50 12.89
N ASP A 91 -2.14 -23.46 11.61
CA ASP A 91 -1.76 -24.62 10.78
C ASP A 91 -0.28 -25.08 11.01
N VAL A 92 0.37 -24.55 12.04
CA VAL A 92 1.74 -24.92 12.46
C VAL A 92 1.65 -25.77 13.74
N THR A 93 1.04 -26.94 13.63
CA THR A 93 1.06 -28.03 14.63
C THR A 93 1.00 -29.36 13.89
#